data_AF-A0A948RDL8-F1
#
_entry.id   AF-A0A948RDL8-F1
#
_cell.length_a   1.000
_cell.length_b   1.000
_cell.length_c   1.000
_cell.angle_alpha   90.00
_cell.angle_beta   90.00
_cell.angle_gamma   90.00
#
_symmetry.space_group_name_H-M   'P 1'
#
loop_
_entity.id
_entity.type
_entity.pdbx_description
1 polymer ?
#
loop_
_entity_poly.entity_id
_entity_poly.type
_entity_poly.pdbx_seq_one_letter_code
_entity_poly.pdbx_strand_id
1 'polypeptide(L)'
;MTNRRLTLEHALYALAFSLALTLRFLHLGALPLSDFEADWAFQALQLARGAHPATPALAAGASVGPNPAYVLLTSIPFYIFGASDFLARFWPALAGSILVLTPFFFRDRLGRIPALILAFALAFEPGLLALSRMAGSLILAVSFLMLAWAMWRDGRYPLAGVLAGLALLSGPALWMGLLALALTWAIGQALDGKWWKTGDHKQTARDGQASAVNRKTSNVNRESSIETGHWSLNTEHWKTALVYLLGTLLLGGSLFLLAPSGLSALVASLLAFVQGWWTPSGERVIHLLNALVAYQLMALIFGILALVRGLLNKDRLVIGLGLWTLVALLLALVYPARQVADLAWALIPLWALAALELSRYTKMEGIGAWELAGVTTLTTSILVFAWMNLAGVTGQEFTSPLAQTRLLLLLGALLLLGLSLTLVGMGWSLDTARQGAVWGSALFLAAFTLGAATGAAGLRRPLTAELWSPAPPWPDRQDRQTAQADLLQKTLDNLSEWNKGHIESLPVMVVGVDSPALRWLLRDWEVKETGALSPADSPALVIAPQGVELNLSAAYRGQDFVWYQSPNWDEARPEEWLRWFVYRQMPQQTESIVLWARNNLFFESGVTP
;
A
#
# COMPACT_ATOMS: atom_id res chain seq x y z
N MET A 1 -8.62 -1.07 40.42
CA MET A 1 -8.76 -0.51 39.05
C MET A 1 -7.97 0.80 38.99
N THR A 2 -6.74 0.76 38.48
CA THR A 2 -5.92 1.96 38.30
C THR A 2 -6.50 2.78 37.15
N ASN A 3 -6.99 3.98 37.44
CA ASN A 3 -7.44 4.96 36.45
C ASN A 3 -6.27 5.24 35.48
N ARG A 4 -6.21 4.53 34.34
CA ARG A 4 -5.30 4.86 33.24
C ARG A 4 -5.79 6.18 32.66
N ARG A 5 -5.26 7.29 33.18
CA ARG A 5 -5.54 8.62 32.65
C ARG A 5 -5.10 8.62 31.18
N LEU A 6 -6.06 8.82 30.27
CA LEU A 6 -5.79 9.05 28.85
C LEU A 6 -4.80 10.22 28.75
N THR A 7 -3.61 9.95 28.22
CA THR A 7 -2.61 11.01 27.98
C THR A 7 -2.80 11.59 26.59
N LEU A 8 -2.29 12.80 26.35
CA LEU A 8 -2.27 13.45 25.03
C LEU A 8 -1.64 12.53 23.96
N GLU A 9 -0.60 11.76 24.32
CA GLU A 9 0.03 10.79 23.42
C GLU A 9 -0.98 9.74 22.93
N HIS A 10 -1.79 9.15 23.82
CA HIS A 10 -2.82 8.19 23.42
C HIS A 10 -3.90 8.82 22.53
N ALA A 11 -4.28 10.07 22.79
CA ALA A 11 -5.22 10.81 21.96
C ALA A 11 -4.66 11.05 20.54
N LEU A 12 -3.37 11.36 20.41
CA LEU A 12 -2.71 11.56 19.11
C LEU A 12 -2.58 10.25 18.31
N TYR A 13 -2.30 9.12 18.98
CA TYR A 13 -2.35 7.81 18.32
C TYR A 13 -3.77 7.45 17.88
N ALA A 14 -4.79 7.73 18.71
CA ALA A 14 -6.18 7.54 18.35
C ALA A 14 -6.58 8.41 17.15
N LEU A 15 -6.08 9.64 17.06
CA LEU A 15 -6.27 10.51 15.90
C LEU A 15 -5.63 9.94 14.65
N ALA A 16 -4.35 9.52 14.71
CA ALA A 16 -3.66 8.90 13.58
C ALA A 16 -4.41 7.64 13.07
N PHE A 17 -4.88 6.80 13.99
CA PHE A 17 -5.69 5.62 13.66
C PHE A 17 -7.04 6.00 13.05
N SER A 18 -7.73 7.00 13.59
CA SER A 18 -9.03 7.45 13.08
C SER A 18 -8.92 8.03 11.67
N LEU A 19 -7.86 8.79 11.39
CA LEU A 19 -7.54 9.30 10.05
C LEU A 19 -7.22 8.16 9.09
N ALA A 20 -6.41 7.19 9.52
CA ALA A 20 -6.08 6.01 8.73
C ALA A 20 -7.32 5.17 8.40
N LEU A 21 -8.23 4.98 9.35
CA LEU A 21 -9.50 4.30 9.18
C LEU A 21 -10.39 5.05 8.18
N THR A 22 -10.53 6.36 8.36
CA THR A 22 -11.35 7.19 7.47
C THR A 22 -10.86 7.11 6.03
N LEU A 23 -9.57 7.33 5.78
CA LEU A 23 -9.01 7.31 4.42
C LEU A 23 -9.11 5.93 3.75
N ARG A 24 -8.97 4.85 4.53
CA ARG A 24 -9.02 3.48 4.01
C ARG A 24 -10.45 3.00 3.76
N PHE A 25 -11.45 3.48 4.49
CA PHE A 25 -12.85 3.07 4.31
C PHE A 25 -13.71 4.02 3.47
N LEU A 26 -13.29 5.29 3.30
CA LEU A 26 -14.03 6.27 2.51
C LEU A 26 -14.21 5.78 1.06
N HIS A 27 -15.46 5.65 0.60
CA HIS A 27 -15.80 5.20 -0.76
C HIS A 27 -15.09 3.90 -1.20
N LEU A 28 -14.88 2.96 -0.27
CA LEU A 28 -14.06 1.76 -0.52
C LEU A 28 -14.63 0.85 -1.63
N GLY A 29 -15.95 0.75 -1.76
CA GLY A 29 -16.64 -0.02 -2.80
C GLY A 29 -17.13 0.82 -3.99
N ALA A 30 -16.64 2.05 -4.17
CA ALA A 30 -17.16 2.95 -5.21
C ALA A 30 -16.50 2.77 -6.58
N LEU A 31 -15.34 2.11 -6.64
CA LEU A 31 -14.66 1.76 -7.88
C LEU A 31 -14.85 0.27 -8.14
N PRO A 32 -15.13 -0.15 -9.39
CA PRO A 32 -15.21 -1.56 -9.73
C PRO A 32 -13.88 -2.27 -9.43
N LEU A 33 -13.95 -3.58 -9.20
CA LEU A 33 -12.77 -4.40 -9.00
C LEU A 33 -11.97 -4.53 -10.31
N SER A 34 -10.64 -4.37 -10.21
CA SER A 34 -9.76 -4.76 -11.31
C SER A 34 -9.72 -6.28 -11.49
N ASP A 35 -9.18 -6.78 -12.59
CA ASP A 35 -9.03 -8.23 -12.78
C ASP A 35 -8.21 -8.89 -11.68
N PHE A 36 -7.16 -8.21 -11.18
CA PHE A 36 -6.36 -8.69 -10.05
C PHE A 36 -7.23 -8.88 -8.80
N GLU A 37 -8.03 -7.87 -8.46
CA GLU A 37 -8.91 -7.90 -7.28
C GLU A 37 -10.04 -8.90 -7.43
N ALA A 38 -10.67 -8.92 -8.61
CA ALA A 38 -11.81 -9.74 -8.94
C ALA A 38 -11.46 -11.23 -8.93
N ASP A 39 -10.27 -11.63 -9.38
CA ASP A 39 -9.82 -13.02 -9.34
C ASP A 39 -9.77 -13.56 -7.90
N TRP A 40 -9.21 -12.77 -6.99
CA TRP A 40 -9.18 -13.12 -5.57
C TRP A 40 -10.56 -13.10 -4.91
N ALA A 41 -11.36 -12.06 -5.20
CA ALA A 41 -12.72 -11.94 -4.66
C ALA A 41 -13.61 -13.09 -5.15
N PHE A 42 -13.48 -13.51 -6.41
CA PHE A 42 -14.25 -14.60 -6.98
C PHE A 42 -13.91 -15.94 -6.33
N GLN A 43 -12.64 -16.22 -6.00
CA GLN A 43 -12.27 -17.40 -5.21
C GLN A 43 -12.94 -17.41 -3.83
N ALA A 44 -12.96 -16.27 -3.13
CA ALA A 44 -13.64 -16.14 -1.85
C ALA A 44 -15.16 -16.36 -1.96
N LEU A 45 -15.77 -15.88 -3.05
CA LEU A 45 -17.20 -16.08 -3.34
C LEU A 45 -17.54 -17.54 -3.65
N GLN A 46 -16.70 -18.22 -4.44
CA GLN A 46 -16.88 -19.65 -4.71
C GLN A 46 -16.83 -20.47 -3.42
N LEU A 47 -15.90 -20.15 -2.51
CA LEU A 47 -15.84 -20.79 -1.20
C LEU A 47 -17.10 -20.53 -0.37
N ALA A 48 -17.58 -19.28 -0.35
CA ALA A 48 -18.80 -18.89 0.37
C ALA A 48 -20.06 -19.60 -0.19
N ARG A 49 -20.21 -19.65 -1.51
CA ARG A 49 -21.34 -20.34 -2.18
C ARG A 49 -21.25 -21.86 -2.05
N GLY A 50 -20.05 -22.45 -2.11
CA GLY A 50 -19.84 -23.88 -1.91
C GLY A 50 -20.17 -24.34 -0.48
N ALA A 51 -19.98 -23.48 0.52
CA ALA A 51 -20.39 -23.72 1.90
C ALA A 51 -21.90 -23.51 2.13
N HIS A 52 -22.64 -22.95 1.15
CA HIS A 52 -24.06 -22.68 1.30
C HIS A 52 -24.88 -23.97 1.09
N PRO A 53 -25.81 -24.32 2.00
CA PRO A 53 -26.61 -25.56 1.92
C PRO A 53 -27.43 -25.72 0.63
N ALA A 54 -27.72 -24.60 -0.05
CA ALA A 54 -28.52 -24.54 -1.26
C ALA A 54 -27.75 -24.86 -2.55
N THR A 55 -26.41 -24.84 -2.52
CA THR A 55 -25.54 -24.96 -3.71
C THR A 55 -24.33 -25.90 -3.52
N PRO A 56 -24.52 -27.15 -3.03
CA PRO A 56 -23.41 -28.05 -2.68
C PRO A 56 -22.57 -28.52 -3.88
N ALA A 57 -23.13 -28.53 -5.10
CA ALA A 57 -22.42 -28.95 -6.32
C ALA A 57 -21.26 -28.01 -6.72
N LEU A 58 -21.26 -26.76 -6.25
CA LEU A 58 -20.22 -25.76 -6.56
C LEU A 58 -18.98 -25.88 -5.64
N ALA A 59 -19.05 -26.68 -4.57
CA ALA A 59 -17.94 -26.88 -3.64
C ALA A 59 -16.75 -27.64 -4.24
N ALA A 60 -16.97 -28.46 -5.27
CA ALA A 60 -15.94 -29.34 -5.85
C ALA A 60 -14.89 -28.61 -6.72
N GLY A 61 -15.12 -27.33 -7.06
CA GLY A 61 -14.22 -26.52 -7.89
C GLY A 61 -13.50 -25.37 -7.17
N ALA A 62 -13.77 -25.15 -5.88
CA ALA A 62 -13.20 -24.03 -5.13
C ALA A 62 -11.71 -24.25 -4.84
N SER A 63 -10.84 -23.69 -5.68
CA SER A 63 -9.40 -23.64 -5.44
C SER A 63 -9.06 -22.41 -4.60
N VAL A 64 -8.26 -22.61 -3.55
CA VAL A 64 -7.66 -21.52 -2.78
C VAL A 64 -6.28 -21.25 -3.39
N GLY A 65 -6.15 -20.12 -4.07
CA GLY A 65 -4.87 -19.68 -4.62
C GLY A 65 -3.84 -19.33 -3.53
N PRO A 66 -2.63 -18.91 -3.92
CA PRO A 66 -1.50 -18.74 -2.99
C PRO A 66 -1.68 -17.61 -1.95
N ASN A 67 -2.83 -16.93 -1.86
CA ASN A 67 -3.15 -15.93 -0.83
C ASN A 67 -4.30 -16.41 0.09
N PRO A 68 -4.10 -17.46 0.91
CA PRO A 68 -5.18 -18.07 1.68
C PRO A 68 -5.78 -17.15 2.75
N ALA A 69 -4.99 -16.30 3.42
CA ALA A 69 -5.53 -15.40 4.45
C ALA A 69 -6.60 -14.48 3.86
N TYR A 70 -6.35 -13.89 2.69
CA TYR A 70 -7.35 -13.06 2.03
C TYR A 70 -8.59 -13.87 1.66
N VAL A 71 -8.43 -14.98 0.93
CA VAL A 71 -9.57 -15.77 0.41
C VAL A 71 -10.44 -16.29 1.55
N LEU A 72 -9.83 -16.87 2.58
CA LEU A 72 -10.54 -17.47 3.72
C LEU A 72 -11.22 -16.39 4.57
N LEU A 73 -10.54 -15.29 4.91
CA LEU A 73 -11.14 -14.23 5.71
C LEU A 73 -12.28 -13.53 4.97
N THR A 74 -12.16 -13.29 3.67
CA THR A 74 -13.17 -12.61 2.85
C THR A 74 -14.37 -13.50 2.54
N SER A 75 -14.20 -14.83 2.52
CA SER A 75 -15.33 -15.76 2.36
C SER A 75 -16.37 -15.65 3.48
N ILE A 76 -15.94 -15.32 4.71
CA ILE A 76 -16.81 -15.21 5.89
C ILE A 76 -17.86 -14.10 5.72
N PRO A 77 -17.48 -12.82 5.48
CA PRO A 77 -18.47 -11.77 5.26
C PRO A 77 -19.27 -11.98 3.98
N PHE A 78 -18.71 -12.59 2.92
CA PHE A 78 -19.48 -12.92 1.72
C PHE A 78 -20.58 -13.94 2.00
N TYR A 79 -20.32 -14.93 2.86
CA TYR A 79 -21.32 -15.89 3.30
C TYR A 79 -22.44 -15.24 4.12
N ILE A 80 -22.11 -14.28 5.00
CA ILE A 80 -23.06 -13.66 5.94
C ILE A 80 -23.88 -12.54 5.27
N PHE A 81 -23.23 -11.69 4.47
CA PHE A 81 -23.79 -10.44 3.96
C PHE A 81 -23.96 -10.40 2.43
N GLY A 82 -23.46 -11.41 1.71
CA GLY A 82 -23.36 -11.40 0.25
C GLY A 82 -22.08 -10.77 -0.27
N ALA A 83 -21.74 -11.02 -1.53
CA ALA A 83 -20.56 -10.46 -2.17
C ALA A 83 -20.78 -9.00 -2.59
N SER A 84 -19.78 -8.16 -2.31
CA SER A 84 -19.72 -6.77 -2.77
C SER A 84 -18.28 -6.27 -2.85
N ASP A 85 -18.04 -5.25 -3.66
CA ASP A 85 -16.73 -4.62 -3.83
C ASP A 85 -16.20 -4.02 -2.52
N PHE A 86 -17.09 -3.50 -1.67
CA PHE A 86 -16.75 -3.01 -0.34
C PHE A 86 -16.20 -4.15 0.54
N LEU A 87 -16.89 -5.29 0.59
CA LEU A 87 -16.50 -6.42 1.43
C LEU A 87 -15.23 -7.11 0.90
N ALA A 88 -15.00 -7.10 -0.41
CA ALA A 88 -13.75 -7.58 -1.02
C ALA A 88 -12.53 -6.81 -0.47
N ARG A 89 -12.66 -5.51 -0.24
CA ARG A 89 -11.56 -4.64 0.23
C ARG A 89 -11.56 -4.43 1.76
N PHE A 90 -12.51 -5.00 2.50
CA PHE A 90 -12.70 -4.76 3.94
C PHE A 90 -11.48 -5.16 4.79
N TRP A 91 -10.99 -6.40 4.65
CA TRP A 91 -9.87 -6.91 5.44
C TRP A 91 -8.54 -6.19 5.14
N PRO A 92 -8.18 -5.96 3.87
CA PRO A 92 -7.04 -5.08 3.52
C PRO A 92 -7.12 -3.70 4.19
N ALA A 93 -8.29 -3.06 4.15
CA ALA A 93 -8.49 -1.73 4.72
C ALA A 93 -8.31 -1.73 6.23
N LEU A 94 -8.91 -2.72 6.92
CA LEU A 94 -8.80 -2.87 8.37
C LEU A 94 -7.35 -3.16 8.81
N ALA A 95 -6.68 -4.11 8.15
CA ALA A 95 -5.31 -4.47 8.48
C ALA A 95 -4.35 -3.28 8.32
N GLY A 96 -4.47 -2.56 7.20
CA GLY A 96 -3.69 -1.36 6.95
C GLY A 96 -3.98 -0.21 7.92
N SER A 97 -5.21 -0.08 8.42
CA SER A 97 -5.54 0.88 9.49
C SER A 97 -4.88 0.50 10.81
N ILE A 98 -4.89 -0.79 11.19
CA ILE A 98 -4.28 -1.26 12.44
C ILE A 98 -2.75 -1.16 12.39
N LEU A 99 -2.13 -1.33 11.21
CA LEU A 99 -0.69 -1.18 11.01
C LEU A 99 -0.16 0.18 11.52
N VAL A 100 -0.97 1.24 11.46
CA VAL A 100 -0.63 2.60 11.95
C VAL A 100 -0.36 2.64 13.45
N LEU A 101 -0.87 1.68 14.22
CA LEU A 101 -0.61 1.57 15.66
C LEU A 101 0.72 0.86 15.97
N THR A 102 1.35 0.20 15.00
CA THR A 102 2.62 -0.51 15.24
C THR A 102 3.71 0.37 15.85
N PRO A 103 3.93 1.63 15.45
CA PRO A 103 5.01 2.45 16.00
C PRO A 103 4.90 2.67 17.52
N PHE A 104 3.69 2.65 18.09
CA PHE A 104 3.46 2.77 19.54
C PHE A 104 4.25 1.70 20.32
N PHE A 105 4.29 0.47 19.82
CA PHE A 105 5.00 -0.66 20.44
C PHE A 105 6.52 -0.59 20.25
N PHE A 106 7.01 0.28 19.37
CA PHE A 106 8.44 0.50 19.13
C PHE A 106 8.98 1.79 19.78
N ARG A 107 8.15 2.54 20.51
CA ARG A 107 8.51 3.84 21.09
C ARG A 107 9.69 3.81 22.06
N ASP A 108 9.99 2.70 22.71
CA ASP A 108 11.16 2.63 23.61
C ASP A 108 12.48 2.59 22.83
N ARG A 109 12.46 2.18 21.56
CA ARG A 109 13.65 2.22 20.67
C ARG A 109 13.68 3.47 19.81
N LEU A 110 12.54 3.86 19.25
CA LEU A 110 12.46 5.03 18.37
C LEU A 110 12.44 6.35 19.15
N GLY A 111 11.94 6.34 20.39
CA GLY A 111 11.53 7.54 21.12
C GLY A 111 10.04 7.86 20.88
N ARG A 112 9.43 8.59 21.82
CA ARG A 112 7.98 8.91 21.79
C ARG A 112 7.59 9.77 20.59
N ILE A 113 8.33 10.84 20.31
CA ILE A 113 8.04 11.77 19.22
C ILE A 113 8.23 11.10 17.84
N PRO A 114 9.37 10.43 17.54
CA PRO A 114 9.54 9.69 16.29
C PRO A 114 8.46 8.65 16.04
N ALA A 115 8.09 7.88 17.07
CA ALA A 115 7.06 6.87 16.95
C ALA A 115 5.69 7.49 16.61
N LEU A 116 5.39 8.68 17.14
CA LEU A 116 4.16 9.39 16.81
C LEU A 116 4.19 9.95 15.38
N ILE A 117 5.29 10.57 14.96
CA ILE A 117 5.47 11.05 13.59
C ILE A 117 5.33 9.88 12.60
N LEU A 118 5.93 8.72 12.93
CA LEU A 118 5.83 7.52 12.11
C LEU A 118 4.37 7.01 12.01
N ALA A 119 3.57 7.10 13.08
CA ALA A 119 2.16 6.71 13.00
C ALA A 119 1.39 7.59 12.00
N PHE A 120 1.55 8.93 12.07
CA PHE A 120 0.94 9.82 11.08
C PHE A 120 1.50 9.59 9.67
N ALA A 121 2.80 9.34 9.55
CA ALA A 121 3.41 9.00 8.27
C ALA A 121 2.75 7.77 7.64
N LEU A 122 2.64 6.64 8.37
CA LEU A 122 1.99 5.42 7.88
C LEU A 122 0.49 5.60 7.59
N ALA A 123 -0.18 6.54 8.29
CA ALA A 123 -1.58 6.86 8.02
C ALA A 123 -1.78 7.48 6.64
N PHE A 124 -0.87 8.37 6.23
CA PHE A 124 -0.91 9.14 4.98
C PHE A 124 0.03 8.62 3.89
N GLU A 125 0.74 7.53 4.14
CA GLU A 125 1.70 6.98 3.19
C GLU A 125 0.98 6.47 1.93
N PRO A 126 1.27 7.03 0.73
CA PRO A 126 0.47 6.76 -0.47
C PRO A 126 0.42 5.29 -0.90
N GLY A 127 1.53 4.57 -0.82
CA GLY A 127 1.64 3.18 -1.28
C GLY A 127 0.91 2.19 -0.37
N LEU A 128 1.16 2.24 0.94
CA LEU A 128 0.45 1.46 1.94
C LEU A 128 -1.03 1.81 1.96
N LEU A 129 -1.42 3.08 1.72
CA LEU A 129 -2.83 3.46 1.59
C LEU A 129 -3.47 2.81 0.35
N ALA A 130 -2.80 2.84 -0.81
CA ALA A 130 -3.28 2.20 -2.04
C ALA A 130 -3.45 0.68 -1.83
N LEU A 131 -2.42 0.02 -1.28
CA LEU A 131 -2.46 -1.42 -0.99
C LEU A 131 -3.54 -1.77 0.04
N SER A 132 -3.79 -0.89 1.02
CA SER A 132 -4.88 -1.08 2.00
C SER A 132 -6.26 -1.05 1.36
N ARG A 133 -6.43 -0.41 0.20
CA ARG A 133 -7.73 -0.25 -0.46
C ARG A 133 -7.94 -1.25 -1.59
N MET A 134 -7.17 -2.32 -1.59
CA MET A 134 -7.12 -3.27 -2.69
C MET A 134 -7.25 -4.71 -2.23
N ALA A 135 -8.14 -5.45 -2.89
CA ALA A 135 -8.36 -6.87 -2.65
C ALA A 135 -7.13 -7.70 -3.06
N GLY A 136 -6.76 -8.69 -2.24
CA GLY A 136 -5.63 -9.60 -2.52
C GLY A 136 -4.23 -8.98 -2.46
N SER A 137 -4.09 -7.72 -2.03
CA SER A 137 -2.79 -7.04 -1.93
C SER A 137 -1.91 -7.59 -0.80
N LEU A 138 -0.62 -7.23 -0.80
CA LEU A 138 0.33 -7.64 0.22
C LEU A 138 0.15 -6.96 1.59
N ILE A 139 -0.79 -6.02 1.73
CA ILE A 139 -0.97 -5.25 2.98
C ILE A 139 -1.26 -6.14 4.17
N LEU A 140 -1.94 -7.28 3.97
CA LEU A 140 -2.18 -8.28 5.02
C LEU A 140 -0.86 -8.85 5.54
N ALA A 141 0.05 -9.23 4.65
CA ALA A 141 1.36 -9.79 5.01
C ALA A 141 2.19 -8.78 5.80
N VAL A 142 2.26 -7.54 5.32
CA VAL A 142 2.99 -6.45 5.98
C VAL A 142 2.39 -6.14 7.36
N SER A 143 1.07 -6.00 7.43
CA SER A 143 0.37 -5.64 8.67
C SER A 143 0.50 -6.72 9.72
N PHE A 144 0.20 -7.98 9.36
CA PHE A 144 0.27 -9.09 10.31
C PHE A 144 1.70 -9.38 10.74
N LEU A 145 2.70 -9.27 9.87
CA LEU A 145 4.10 -9.45 10.26
C LEU A 145 4.57 -8.37 11.22
N MET A 146 4.28 -7.09 10.92
CA MET A 146 4.65 -5.97 11.80
C MET A 146 3.91 -6.01 13.14
N LEU A 147 2.63 -6.40 13.15
CA LEU A 147 1.86 -6.57 14.38
C LEU A 147 2.33 -7.79 15.18
N ALA A 148 2.68 -8.90 14.52
CA ALA A 148 3.28 -10.06 15.19
C ALA A 148 4.58 -9.68 15.89
N TRP A 149 5.44 -8.91 15.21
CA TRP A 149 6.67 -8.40 15.80
C TRP A 149 6.39 -7.44 16.97
N ALA A 150 5.42 -6.54 16.83
CA ALA A 150 5.00 -5.63 17.90
C ALA A 150 4.50 -6.39 19.14
N MET A 151 3.63 -7.39 18.95
CA MET A 151 3.07 -8.19 20.05
C MET A 151 4.11 -9.08 20.71
N TRP A 152 5.03 -9.65 19.93
CA TRP A 152 6.15 -10.42 20.47
C TRP A 152 6.99 -9.57 21.42
N ARG A 153 7.25 -8.32 21.03
CA ARG A 153 8.00 -7.37 21.82
C ARG A 153 7.25 -6.91 23.08
N ASP A 154 5.94 -6.70 23.00
CA ASP A 154 5.09 -6.34 24.15
C ASP A 154 4.92 -7.51 25.15
N GLY A 155 5.47 -8.70 24.86
CA GLY A 155 5.35 -9.89 25.71
C GLY A 155 4.04 -10.68 25.53
N ARG A 156 3.23 -10.33 24.52
CA ARG A 156 1.94 -10.99 24.21
C ARG A 156 2.15 -12.14 23.23
N TYR A 157 2.88 -13.16 23.65
CA TYR A 157 3.29 -14.29 22.80
C TYR A 157 2.13 -15.05 22.13
N PRO A 158 0.97 -15.29 22.78
CA PRO A 158 -0.18 -15.89 22.11
C PRO A 158 -0.66 -15.11 20.88
N LEU A 159 -0.84 -13.79 21.06
CA LEU A 159 -1.31 -12.91 19.99
C LEU A 159 -0.24 -12.76 18.89
N ALA A 160 1.05 -12.72 19.27
CA ALA A 160 2.15 -12.76 18.32
C ALA A 160 2.13 -14.03 17.46
N GLY A 161 1.86 -15.20 18.06
CA GLY A 161 1.70 -16.47 17.36
C GLY A 161 0.54 -16.46 16.38
N VAL A 162 -0.64 -15.97 16.80
CA VAL A 162 -1.82 -15.84 15.92
C VAL A 162 -1.51 -14.94 14.73
N LEU A 163 -0.96 -13.75 14.97
CA LEU A 163 -0.63 -12.79 13.92
C LEU A 163 0.47 -13.33 12.99
N ALA A 164 1.46 -14.06 13.51
CA ALA A 164 2.47 -14.71 12.68
C ALA A 164 1.88 -15.82 11.81
N GLY A 165 0.91 -16.59 12.33
CA GLY A 165 0.15 -17.57 11.54
C GLY A 165 -0.65 -16.91 10.41
N LEU A 166 -1.33 -15.80 10.69
CA LEU A 166 -2.03 -15.02 9.66
C LEU A 166 -1.07 -14.40 8.64
N ALA A 167 0.10 -13.94 9.07
CA ALA A 167 1.14 -13.43 8.18
C ALA A 167 1.61 -14.53 7.21
N LEU A 168 1.89 -15.74 7.70
CA LEU A 168 2.25 -16.92 6.89
C LEU A 168 1.17 -17.30 5.86
N LEU A 169 -0.09 -17.04 6.18
CA LEU A 169 -1.21 -17.27 5.26
C LEU A 169 -1.43 -16.11 4.27
N SER A 170 -0.75 -14.97 4.40
CA SER A 170 -0.98 -13.76 3.57
C SER A 170 -0.35 -13.80 2.17
N GLY A 171 0.23 -14.93 1.80
CA GLY A 171 0.67 -15.21 0.44
C GLY A 171 2.14 -14.89 0.12
N PRO A 172 2.53 -14.95 -1.17
CA PRO A 172 3.93 -15.01 -1.58
C PRO A 172 4.78 -13.81 -1.15
N ALA A 173 4.16 -12.63 -1.11
CA ALA A 173 4.83 -11.37 -0.76
C ALA A 173 5.42 -11.35 0.66
N LEU A 174 4.93 -12.21 1.56
CA LEU A 174 5.52 -12.37 2.90
C LEU A 174 6.97 -12.86 2.81
N TRP A 175 7.24 -13.84 1.94
CA TRP A 175 8.56 -14.47 1.83
C TRP A 175 9.63 -13.47 1.39
N MET A 176 9.25 -12.50 0.56
CA MET A 176 10.11 -11.36 0.22
C MET A 176 10.48 -10.54 1.46
N GLY A 177 9.50 -10.20 2.30
CA GLY A 177 9.72 -9.45 3.55
C GLY A 177 10.59 -10.22 4.55
N LEU A 178 10.34 -11.52 4.72
CA LEU A 178 11.14 -12.39 5.58
C LEU A 178 12.59 -12.52 5.06
N LEU A 179 12.77 -12.67 3.75
CA LEU A 179 14.09 -12.70 3.13
C LEU A 179 14.84 -11.38 3.33
N ALA A 180 14.15 -10.25 3.17
CA ALA A 180 14.73 -8.91 3.40
C ALA A 180 15.19 -8.74 4.85
N LEU A 181 14.36 -9.14 5.82
CA LEU A 181 14.71 -9.10 7.24
C LEU A 181 15.86 -10.05 7.58
N ALA A 182 15.85 -11.27 7.04
CA ALA A 182 16.91 -12.27 7.25
C ALA A 182 18.26 -11.79 6.71
N LEU A 183 18.29 -11.25 5.49
CA LEU A 183 19.50 -10.70 4.88
C LEU A 183 20.00 -9.47 5.64
N THR A 184 19.10 -8.58 6.05
CA THR A 184 19.44 -7.40 6.87
C THR A 184 20.07 -7.83 8.19
N TRP A 185 19.50 -8.82 8.87
CA TRP A 185 20.06 -9.36 10.10
C TRP A 185 21.42 -10.02 9.88
N ALA A 186 21.56 -10.84 8.83
CA ALA A 186 22.82 -11.52 8.49
C ALA A 186 23.95 -10.53 8.16
N ILE A 187 23.65 -9.50 7.34
CA ILE A 187 24.61 -8.45 7.00
C ILE A 187 24.93 -7.59 8.23
N GLY A 188 23.94 -7.26 9.06
CA GLY A 188 24.14 -6.50 10.30
C GLY A 188 25.10 -7.21 11.27
N GLN A 189 24.93 -8.52 11.47
CA GLN A 189 25.83 -9.34 12.29
C GLN A 189 27.27 -9.36 11.74
N ALA A 190 27.42 -9.44 10.41
CA ALA A 190 28.74 -9.41 9.77
C ALA A 190 29.44 -8.04 9.92
N LEU A 191 28.68 -6.95 9.93
CA LEU A 191 29.20 -5.58 10.11
C LEU A 191 29.58 -5.29 11.56
N ASP A 192 28.78 -5.73 12.54
CA ASP A 192 29.03 -5.55 13.96
C ASP A 192 30.36 -6.20 14.41
N GLY A 193 30.75 -7.31 13.79
CA GLY A 193 32.03 -7.98 14.05
C GLY A 193 33.28 -7.19 13.62
N LYS A 194 33.16 -6.28 12.63
CA LYS A 194 34.27 -5.51 12.04
C LYS A 194 34.31 -4.04 12.45
N TRP A 195 33.15 -3.39 12.61
CA TRP A 195 33.06 -1.93 12.72
C TRP A 195 33.04 -1.42 14.18
N TRP A 196 32.68 -2.26 15.15
CA TRP A 196 32.35 -1.80 16.50
C TRP A 196 33.39 -2.12 17.59
N LYS A 197 34.43 -2.93 17.32
CA LYS A 197 35.44 -3.28 18.33
C LYS A 197 36.38 -2.12 18.76
N THR A 198 36.24 -0.91 18.22
CA THR A 198 37.20 0.19 18.45
C THR A 198 36.66 1.36 19.29
N GLY A 199 35.44 1.28 19.83
CA GLY A 199 34.78 2.40 20.53
C GLY A 199 34.76 2.34 22.07
N ASP A 200 34.75 1.15 22.67
CA ASP A 200 34.34 0.98 24.08
C ASP A 200 35.42 1.29 25.14
N HIS A 201 36.65 1.64 24.75
CA HIS A 201 37.75 1.82 25.70
C HIS A 201 38.07 3.27 26.08
N LYS A 202 37.40 4.29 25.53
CA LYS A 202 37.76 5.69 25.82
C LYS A 202 36.76 6.48 26.68
N GLN A 203 35.53 5.99 26.86
CA GLN A 203 34.50 6.76 27.59
C GLN A 203 34.42 6.42 29.09
N THR A 204 34.78 5.19 29.48
CA THR A 204 34.79 4.76 30.89
C THR A 204 35.96 5.33 31.72
N ALA A 205 37.03 5.82 31.08
CA ALA A 205 38.19 6.35 31.78
C ALA A 205 38.05 7.81 32.24
N ARG A 206 37.15 8.61 31.63
CA ARG A 206 36.95 10.02 32.01
C ARG A 206 35.90 10.22 33.11
N ASP A 207 34.89 9.36 33.18
CA ASP A 207 33.82 9.47 34.19
C ASP A 207 34.19 8.85 35.55
N GLY A 208 35.22 8.01 35.59
CA GLY A 208 35.76 7.41 36.81
C GLY A 208 36.51 8.39 37.73
N GLN A 209 37.05 9.49 37.19
CA GLN A 209 37.77 10.50 37.98
C GLN A 209 36.86 11.62 38.51
N ALA A 210 35.75 11.92 37.84
CA ALA A 210 34.80 12.94 38.30
C ALA A 210 33.88 12.43 39.45
N SER A 211 33.73 11.11 39.60
CA SER A 211 32.80 10.51 40.57
C SER A 211 33.42 10.16 41.94
N ALA A 212 34.74 10.34 42.11
CA ALA A 212 35.44 9.96 43.35
C ALA A 212 35.42 11.05 44.45
N VAL A 213 35.05 12.29 44.12
CA VAL A 213 35.14 13.44 45.06
C VAL A 213 33.89 13.62 45.92
N ASN A 214 32.75 12.99 45.60
CA ASN A 214 31.47 13.34 46.24
C ASN A 214 30.68 12.15 46.83
N ARG A 215 31.37 11.16 47.43
CA ARG A 215 30.72 9.98 48.02
C ARG A 215 31.01 9.81 49.52
N LYS A 216 30.62 10.82 50.30
CA LYS A 216 30.47 10.72 51.76
C LYS A 216 29.22 11.49 52.20
N THR A 217 28.04 10.96 51.91
CA THR A 217 26.81 11.08 52.73
C THR A 217 25.62 10.50 51.97
N SER A 218 24.83 9.68 52.66
CA SER A 218 23.48 9.16 52.35
C SER A 218 23.40 7.66 52.04
N ASN A 219 23.51 6.87 53.12
CA ASN A 219 22.90 5.54 53.22
C ASN A 219 21.44 5.73 53.68
N VAL A 220 20.48 5.67 52.77
CA VAL A 220 19.07 5.34 53.07
C VAL A 220 18.50 4.55 51.88
N ASN A 221 18.11 3.31 52.18
CA ASN A 221 17.20 2.41 51.45
C ASN A 221 17.45 2.18 49.95
N ARG A 222 18.15 1.08 49.67
CA ARG A 222 18.38 0.54 48.34
C ARG A 222 17.85 -0.90 48.27
N GLU A 223 16.56 -1.04 47.98
CA GLU A 223 15.99 -2.27 47.41
C GLU A 223 15.06 -1.88 46.26
N SER A 224 15.68 -1.65 45.10
CA SER A 224 15.06 -1.93 43.81
C SER A 224 16.20 -2.42 42.92
N SER A 225 16.30 -3.74 42.84
CA SER A 225 17.17 -4.43 41.90
C SER A 225 16.80 -3.98 40.49
N ILE A 226 17.65 -3.11 39.94
CA ILE A 226 17.74 -2.87 38.50
C ILE A 226 18.26 -4.18 37.92
N GLU A 227 17.33 -5.06 37.52
CA GLU A 227 17.64 -6.19 36.67
C GLU A 227 18.11 -5.64 35.32
N THR A 228 19.42 -5.69 35.15
CA THR A 228 20.07 -5.62 33.85
C THR A 228 19.45 -6.68 32.95
N GLY A 229 18.71 -6.23 31.93
CA GLY A 229 18.06 -7.08 30.95
C GLY A 229 19.05 -7.92 30.15
N HIS A 230 19.40 -9.08 30.71
CA HIS A 230 19.84 -10.22 29.94
C HIS A 230 18.64 -10.73 29.15
N TRP A 231 18.81 -10.92 27.84
CA TRP A 231 17.86 -11.61 26.97
C TRP A 231 17.80 -13.08 27.39
N SER A 232 17.19 -13.41 28.53
CA SER A 232 16.83 -14.80 28.78
C SER A 232 15.75 -15.15 27.75
N LEU A 233 16.14 -15.92 26.73
CA LEU A 233 15.20 -16.76 26.00
C LEU A 233 14.64 -17.74 27.03
N ASN A 234 13.67 -17.29 27.82
CA ASN A 234 12.92 -18.15 28.71
C ASN A 234 12.32 -19.22 27.80
N THR A 235 12.72 -20.47 28.03
CA THR A 235 12.52 -21.61 27.12
C THR A 235 11.05 -21.95 26.87
N GLU A 236 10.12 -21.25 27.51
CA GLU A 236 8.67 -21.43 27.45
C GLU A 236 7.94 -20.42 26.53
N HIS A 237 8.48 -19.21 26.31
CA HIS A 237 7.74 -18.15 25.60
C HIS A 237 7.59 -18.43 24.10
N TRP A 238 8.65 -18.93 23.46
CA TRP A 238 8.63 -19.29 22.05
C TRP A 238 7.71 -20.49 21.78
N LYS A 239 7.63 -21.45 22.71
CA LYS A 239 6.71 -22.58 22.63
C LYS A 239 5.26 -22.11 22.60
N THR A 240 4.92 -21.15 23.46
CA THR A 240 3.58 -20.57 23.53
C THR A 240 3.21 -19.95 22.18
N ALA A 241 4.03 -19.03 21.66
CA ALA A 241 3.78 -18.43 20.35
C ALA A 241 3.68 -19.47 19.23
N LEU A 242 4.52 -20.51 19.26
CA LEU A 242 4.50 -21.58 18.27
C LEU A 242 3.20 -22.41 18.32
N VAL A 243 2.68 -22.71 19.51
CA VAL A 243 1.38 -23.40 19.66
C VAL A 243 0.25 -22.56 19.04
N TYR A 244 0.21 -21.26 19.32
CA TYR A 244 -0.81 -20.38 18.73
C TYR A 244 -0.61 -20.20 17.22
N LEU A 245 0.62 -20.12 16.74
CA LEU A 245 0.93 -20.09 15.31
C LEU A 245 0.43 -21.34 14.61
N LEU A 246 0.80 -22.53 15.11
CA LEU A 246 0.35 -23.80 14.53
C LEU A 246 -1.17 -23.94 14.63
N GLY A 247 -1.78 -23.51 15.74
CA GLY A 247 -3.23 -23.46 15.90
C GLY A 247 -3.89 -22.55 14.87
N THR A 248 -3.32 -21.37 14.58
CA THR A 248 -3.83 -20.46 13.54
C THR A 248 -3.60 -20.99 12.13
N LEU A 249 -2.47 -21.65 11.84
CA LEU A 249 -2.28 -22.31 10.56
C LEU A 249 -3.31 -23.42 10.36
N LEU A 250 -3.51 -24.26 11.37
CA LEU A 250 -4.45 -25.38 11.30
C LEU A 250 -5.90 -24.90 11.24
N LEU A 251 -6.35 -24.05 12.17
CA LEU A 251 -7.75 -23.60 12.24
C LEU A 251 -8.04 -22.48 11.25
N GLY A 252 -7.18 -21.45 11.18
CA GLY A 252 -7.35 -20.33 10.26
C GLY A 252 -7.10 -20.73 8.82
N GLY A 253 -6.02 -21.48 8.55
CA GLY A 253 -5.67 -21.94 7.21
C GLY A 253 -6.58 -23.03 6.64
N SER A 254 -7.39 -23.70 7.46
CA SER A 254 -8.42 -24.64 6.98
C SER A 254 -9.85 -24.13 7.13
N LEU A 255 -10.04 -22.88 7.58
CA LEU A 255 -11.34 -22.33 7.97
C LEU A 255 -12.13 -23.29 8.88
N PHE A 256 -11.53 -23.70 9.99
CA PHE A 256 -12.06 -24.71 10.92
C PHE A 256 -12.42 -26.03 10.20
N LEU A 257 -11.53 -26.50 9.33
CA LEU A 257 -11.65 -27.72 8.52
C LEU A 257 -12.71 -27.68 7.41
N LEU A 258 -13.39 -26.55 7.20
CA LEU A 258 -14.36 -26.37 6.11
C LEU A 258 -13.67 -26.24 4.75
N ALA A 259 -12.43 -25.75 4.72
CA ALA A 259 -11.65 -25.50 3.52
C ALA A 259 -10.21 -26.03 3.68
N PRO A 260 -9.98 -27.36 3.73
CA PRO A 260 -8.66 -27.94 3.98
C PRO A 260 -7.61 -27.58 2.92
N SER A 261 -8.04 -27.18 1.71
CA SER A 261 -7.18 -26.71 0.63
C SER A 261 -6.37 -25.44 0.98
N GLY A 262 -6.80 -24.65 1.97
CA GLY A 262 -6.03 -23.49 2.41
C GLY A 262 -4.68 -23.83 3.08
N LEU A 263 -4.53 -25.03 3.64
CA LEU A 263 -3.24 -25.52 4.14
C LEU A 263 -2.27 -25.84 3.00
N SER A 264 -2.75 -26.46 1.92
CA SER A 264 -1.94 -26.64 0.71
C SER A 264 -1.59 -25.31 0.04
N ALA A 265 -2.47 -24.31 0.14
CA ALA A 265 -2.21 -22.97 -0.40
C ALA A 265 -1.05 -22.25 0.30
N LEU A 266 -0.76 -22.55 1.58
CA LEU A 266 0.44 -22.05 2.26
C LEU A 266 1.72 -22.55 1.57
N VAL A 267 1.78 -23.84 1.24
CA VAL A 267 2.93 -24.41 0.51
C VAL A 267 2.99 -23.84 -0.91
N ALA A 268 1.84 -23.68 -1.56
CA ALA A 268 1.75 -23.03 -2.87
C ALA A 268 2.26 -21.58 -2.84
N SER A 269 2.07 -20.84 -1.74
CA SER A 269 2.58 -19.47 -1.60
C SER A 269 4.11 -19.39 -1.62
N LEU A 270 4.77 -20.34 -0.95
CA LEU A 270 6.22 -20.45 -0.95
C LEU A 270 6.73 -20.85 -2.34
N LEU A 271 6.06 -21.83 -2.96
CA LEU A 271 6.41 -22.27 -4.31
C LEU A 271 6.23 -21.14 -5.32
N ALA A 272 5.16 -20.36 -5.24
CA ALA A 272 4.93 -19.20 -6.11
C ALA A 272 6.01 -18.12 -5.93
N PHE A 273 6.44 -17.85 -4.69
CA PHE A 273 7.57 -16.94 -4.45
C PHE A 273 8.85 -17.44 -5.11
N VAL A 274 9.17 -18.73 -4.96
CA VAL A 274 10.34 -19.37 -5.59
C VAL A 274 10.23 -19.33 -7.11
N GLN A 275 9.07 -19.66 -7.67
CA GLN A 275 8.82 -19.60 -9.12
C GLN A 275 8.99 -18.18 -9.69
N GLY A 276 8.66 -17.14 -8.91
CA GLY A 276 8.88 -15.74 -9.31
C GLY A 276 10.34 -15.35 -9.55
N TRP A 277 11.31 -16.18 -9.15
CA TRP A 277 12.71 -16.02 -9.55
C TRP A 277 13.00 -16.47 -10.99
N TRP A 278 12.06 -17.17 -11.63
CA TRP A 278 12.16 -17.66 -13.01
C TRP A 278 11.06 -17.13 -13.93
N THR A 279 9.99 -16.53 -13.40
CA THR A 279 8.89 -15.95 -14.19
C THR A 279 8.89 -14.42 -14.08
N PRO A 280 9.42 -13.68 -15.06
CA PRO A 280 9.41 -12.22 -15.03
C PRO A 280 7.98 -11.66 -15.02
N SER A 281 7.74 -10.63 -14.22
CA SER A 281 6.43 -9.99 -14.08
C SER A 281 6.08 -9.02 -15.21
N GLY A 282 6.97 -8.76 -16.16
CA GLY A 282 6.80 -7.69 -17.16
C GLY A 282 7.08 -6.27 -16.64
N GLU A 283 7.09 -6.04 -15.32
CA GLU A 283 7.34 -4.72 -14.74
C GLU A 283 8.79 -4.24 -14.92
N ARG A 284 8.95 -2.98 -15.33
CA ARG A 284 10.26 -2.35 -15.49
C ARG A 284 10.77 -1.81 -14.15
N VAL A 285 12.08 -1.95 -13.91
CA VAL A 285 12.77 -1.38 -12.75
C VAL A 285 12.51 0.12 -12.60
N ILE A 286 12.38 0.84 -13.72
CA ILE A 286 12.13 2.28 -13.71
C ILE A 286 10.78 2.64 -13.08
N HIS A 287 9.76 1.76 -13.15
CA HIS A 287 8.46 2.00 -12.52
C HIS A 287 8.59 2.02 -11.00
N LEU A 288 9.38 1.11 -10.41
CA LEU A 288 9.65 1.10 -8.97
C LEU A 288 10.41 2.36 -8.54
N LEU A 289 11.41 2.78 -9.30
CA LEU A 289 12.18 4.00 -9.00
C LEU A 289 11.32 5.26 -9.13
N ASN A 290 10.49 5.34 -10.17
CA ASN A 290 9.55 6.43 -10.37
C ASN A 290 8.49 6.46 -9.27
N ALA A 291 8.01 5.30 -8.80
CA ALA A 291 7.11 5.23 -7.67
C ALA A 291 7.78 5.74 -6.37
N LEU A 292 9.05 5.38 -6.14
CA LEU A 292 9.78 5.86 -4.97
C LEU A 292 9.92 7.40 -5.00
N VAL A 293 10.31 7.98 -6.14
CA VAL A 293 10.48 9.45 -6.25
C VAL A 293 9.13 10.18 -6.23
N ALA A 294 8.14 9.67 -6.95
CA ALA A 294 6.87 10.39 -7.13
C ALA A 294 5.92 10.29 -5.95
N TYR A 295 6.01 9.25 -5.10
CA TYR A 295 5.13 9.11 -3.95
C TYR A 295 5.85 9.32 -2.61
N GLN A 296 7.16 9.10 -2.55
CA GLN A 296 7.92 9.05 -1.28
C GLN A 296 8.93 10.17 -1.10
N LEU A 297 8.75 11.30 -1.78
CA LEU A 297 9.73 12.39 -1.80
C LEU A 297 10.10 12.89 -0.40
N MET A 298 9.12 13.00 0.49
CA MET A 298 9.32 13.29 1.92
C MET A 298 10.24 12.26 2.58
N ALA A 299 9.87 10.98 2.46
CA ALA A 299 10.56 9.88 3.11
C ALA A 299 11.99 9.73 2.59
N LEU A 300 12.19 9.94 1.28
CA LEU A 300 13.50 9.93 0.65
C LEU A 300 14.40 11.05 1.18
N ILE A 301 13.93 12.30 1.13
CA ILE A 301 14.75 13.46 1.54
C ILE A 301 15.14 13.32 3.01
N PHE A 302 14.17 13.15 3.91
CA PHE A 302 14.46 13.08 5.33
C PHE A 302 15.10 11.74 5.74
N GLY A 303 14.77 10.64 5.07
CA GLY A 303 15.37 9.33 5.32
C GLY A 303 16.84 9.26 4.91
N ILE A 304 17.21 9.82 3.77
CA ILE A 304 18.63 9.93 3.34
C ILE A 304 19.40 10.85 4.30
N LEU A 305 18.83 11.99 4.70
CA LEU A 305 19.45 12.88 5.70
C LEU A 305 19.67 12.16 7.04
N ALA A 306 18.68 11.39 7.49
CA ALA A 306 18.80 10.56 8.69
C ALA A 306 19.95 9.56 8.55
N LEU A 307 20.00 8.85 7.42
CA LEU A 307 21.00 7.81 7.16
C LEU A 307 22.42 8.37 7.10
N VAL A 308 22.64 9.45 6.35
CA VAL A 308 23.96 10.11 6.24
C VAL A 308 24.45 10.51 7.63
N ARG A 309 23.59 11.12 8.45
CA ARG A 309 23.97 11.50 9.82
C ARG A 309 24.14 10.32 10.75
N GLY A 310 23.31 9.28 10.62
CA GLY A 310 23.43 8.06 11.39
C GLY A 310 24.74 7.33 11.12
N LEU A 311 25.20 7.33 9.87
CA LEU A 311 26.51 6.80 9.49
C LEU A 311 27.65 7.63 10.10
N LEU A 312 27.56 8.96 10.05
CA LEU A 312 28.56 9.85 10.67
C LEU A 312 28.61 9.70 12.19
N ASN A 313 27.46 9.57 12.84
CA ASN A 313 27.34 9.44 14.30
C ASN A 313 27.45 7.99 14.80
N LYS A 314 27.57 7.00 13.90
CA LYS A 314 27.59 5.56 14.20
C LYS A 314 26.38 5.09 15.03
N ASP A 315 25.20 5.64 14.73
CA ASP A 315 23.95 5.25 15.38
C ASP A 315 23.47 3.89 14.84
N ARG A 316 23.55 2.86 15.70
CA ARG A 316 23.20 1.47 15.35
C ARG A 316 21.77 1.32 14.84
N LEU A 317 20.82 2.04 15.42
CA LEU A 317 19.42 1.92 15.03
C LEU A 317 19.22 2.47 13.62
N VAL A 318 19.77 3.66 13.36
CA VAL A 318 19.67 4.32 12.05
C VAL A 318 20.37 3.52 10.96
N ILE A 319 21.55 2.96 11.25
CA ILE A 319 22.27 2.10 10.32
C ILE A 319 21.48 0.81 10.05
N GLY A 320 20.90 0.18 11.09
CA GLY A 320 20.07 -1.02 10.93
C GLY A 320 18.82 -0.77 10.09
N LEU A 321 18.13 0.35 10.30
CA LEU A 321 16.98 0.75 9.47
C LEU A 321 17.42 1.08 8.03
N GLY A 322 18.55 1.77 7.85
CA GLY A 322 19.11 2.07 6.52
C GLY A 322 19.47 0.81 5.74
N LEU A 323 20.07 -0.17 6.43
CA LEU A 323 20.38 -1.47 5.86
C LEU A 323 19.10 -2.23 5.47
N TRP A 324 18.06 -2.20 6.32
CA TRP A 324 16.77 -2.78 6.00
C TRP A 324 16.15 -2.14 4.74
N THR A 325 16.10 -0.80 4.68
CA THR A 325 15.61 -0.09 3.49
C THR A 325 16.39 -0.47 2.25
N LEU A 326 17.73 -0.51 2.33
CA LEU A 326 18.59 -0.83 1.18
C LEU A 326 18.39 -2.27 0.71
N VAL A 327 18.39 -3.24 1.62
CA VAL A 327 18.22 -4.66 1.29
C VAL A 327 16.83 -4.92 0.69
N ALA A 328 15.77 -4.38 1.30
CA ALA A 328 14.41 -4.52 0.79
C ALA A 328 14.27 -3.88 -0.60
N LEU A 329 14.85 -2.69 -0.80
CA LEU A 329 14.86 -2.03 -2.11
C LEU A 329 15.62 -2.86 -3.15
N LEU A 330 16.84 -3.31 -2.85
CA LEU A 330 17.64 -4.11 -3.77
C LEU A 330 16.94 -5.43 -4.13
N LEU A 331 16.32 -6.11 -3.17
CA LEU A 331 15.53 -7.30 -3.45
C LEU A 331 14.36 -7.00 -4.39
N ALA A 332 13.60 -5.93 -4.15
CA ALA A 332 12.51 -5.53 -5.04
C ALA A 332 12.98 -5.18 -6.46
N LEU A 333 14.20 -4.64 -6.60
CA LEU A 333 14.79 -4.33 -7.91
C LEU A 333 15.28 -5.59 -8.65
N VAL A 334 15.90 -6.52 -7.93
CA VAL A 334 16.51 -7.74 -8.49
C VAL A 334 15.48 -8.84 -8.78
N TYR A 335 14.39 -8.90 -8.01
CA TYR A 335 13.36 -9.92 -8.17
C TYR A 335 12.74 -9.87 -9.57
N PRO A 336 12.77 -10.96 -10.36
CA PRO A 336 12.20 -10.96 -11.71
C PRO A 336 10.68 -10.77 -11.73
N ALA A 337 9.96 -11.37 -10.77
CA ALA A 337 8.53 -11.17 -10.59
C ALA A 337 8.18 -9.90 -9.78
N ARG A 338 9.05 -8.88 -9.79
CA ARG A 338 8.86 -7.62 -9.06
C ARG A 338 7.54 -6.95 -9.38
N GLN A 339 6.96 -6.34 -8.37
CA GLN A 339 5.82 -5.43 -8.48
C GLN A 339 6.16 -4.12 -7.77
N VAL A 340 5.47 -3.03 -8.16
CA VAL A 340 5.58 -1.75 -7.42
C VAL A 340 5.19 -1.93 -5.96
N ALA A 341 4.24 -2.85 -5.69
CA ALA A 341 3.82 -3.21 -4.35
C ALA A 341 4.99 -3.66 -3.44
N ASP A 342 5.98 -4.39 -3.97
CA ASP A 342 7.11 -4.93 -3.18
C ASP A 342 7.91 -3.85 -2.44
N LEU A 343 7.84 -2.59 -2.92
CA LEU A 343 8.44 -1.44 -2.24
C LEU A 343 7.93 -1.26 -0.81
N ALA A 344 6.72 -1.75 -0.47
CA ALA A 344 6.15 -1.63 0.87
C ALA A 344 7.11 -2.10 1.99
N TRP A 345 7.93 -3.13 1.72
CA TRP A 345 8.94 -3.62 2.65
C TRP A 345 10.09 -2.64 2.91
N ALA A 346 10.41 -1.80 1.92
CA ALA A 346 11.41 -0.72 2.04
C ALA A 346 10.78 0.58 2.60
N LEU A 347 9.48 0.82 2.37
CA LEU A 347 8.81 2.05 2.81
C LEU A 347 8.74 2.17 4.34
N ILE A 348 8.48 1.07 5.05
CA ILE A 348 8.39 1.09 6.53
C ILE A 348 9.68 1.60 7.18
N PRO A 349 10.87 1.00 6.94
CA PRO A 349 12.10 1.51 7.53
C PRO A 349 12.49 2.89 6.98
N LEU A 350 12.17 3.21 5.72
CA LEU A 350 12.42 4.54 5.15
C LEU A 350 11.62 5.64 5.87
N TRP A 351 10.33 5.42 6.14
CA TRP A 351 9.53 6.36 6.91
C TRP A 351 9.94 6.42 8.38
N ALA A 352 10.41 5.31 8.96
CA ALA A 352 10.99 5.32 10.30
C ALA A 352 12.24 6.22 10.38
N LEU A 353 13.12 6.15 9.38
CA LEU A 353 14.28 7.05 9.25
C LEU A 353 13.85 8.51 9.11
N ALA A 354 12.88 8.80 8.24
CA ALA A 354 12.35 10.15 8.06
C ALA A 354 11.74 10.70 9.36
N ALA A 355 10.98 9.88 10.09
CA ALA A 355 10.39 10.25 11.37
C ALA A 355 11.45 10.53 12.46
N LEU A 356 12.53 9.75 12.50
CA LEU A 356 13.67 10.01 13.39
C LEU A 356 14.34 11.35 13.07
N GLU A 357 14.53 11.69 11.80
CA GLU A 357 15.12 12.97 11.40
C GLU A 357 14.21 14.15 11.70
N LEU A 358 12.92 14.08 11.35
CA LEU A 358 11.95 15.14 11.64
C LEU A 358 11.82 15.43 13.14
N SER A 359 11.89 14.40 13.98
CA SER A 359 11.79 14.55 15.44
C SER A 359 12.90 15.41 16.06
N ARG A 360 14.05 15.54 15.38
CA ARG A 360 15.18 16.32 15.91
C ARG A 360 14.87 17.81 15.95
N TYR A 361 13.93 18.26 15.12
CA TYR A 361 13.55 19.68 14.97
C TYR A 361 12.27 20.05 15.71
N THR A 362 11.74 19.16 16.57
CA THR A 362 10.56 19.46 17.40
C THR A 362 10.92 20.18 18.70
N LYS A 363 12.19 20.21 19.10
CA LYS A 363 12.66 20.94 20.27
C LYS A 363 12.99 22.37 19.88
N MET A 364 12.07 23.29 20.18
CA MET A 364 12.15 24.72 19.84
C MET A 364 12.63 25.56 21.04
N GLU A 365 13.65 25.09 21.77
CA GLU A 365 14.19 25.83 22.91
C GLU A 365 15.04 27.02 22.41
N GLY A 366 14.70 28.24 22.83
CA GLY A 366 15.50 29.45 22.56
C GLY A 366 15.28 30.11 21.19
N ILE A 367 14.30 29.66 20.39
CA ILE A 367 13.99 30.25 19.07
C ILE A 367 12.72 31.09 19.17
N GLY A 368 12.79 32.33 18.67
CA GLY A 368 11.62 33.19 18.58
C GLY A 368 10.57 32.62 17.61
N ALA A 369 9.33 32.49 18.10
CA ALA A 369 8.26 31.82 17.37
C ALA A 369 7.90 32.55 16.07
N TRP A 370 7.99 33.88 16.05
CA TRP A 370 7.65 34.70 14.88
C TRP A 370 8.71 34.61 13.80
N GLU A 371 9.98 34.56 14.17
CA GLU A 371 11.10 34.38 13.26
C GLU A 371 11.03 33.00 12.60
N LEU A 372 10.78 31.95 13.39
CA LEU A 372 10.59 30.61 12.86
C LEU A 372 9.38 30.53 11.93
N ALA A 373 8.24 31.11 12.32
CA ALA A 373 7.04 31.15 11.50
C ALA A 373 7.27 31.91 10.18
N GLY A 374 7.99 33.04 10.22
CA GLY A 374 8.36 33.81 9.05
C GLY A 374 9.21 33.02 8.06
N VAL A 375 10.28 32.38 8.54
CA VAL A 375 11.18 31.58 7.67
C VAL A 375 10.48 30.32 7.14
N THR A 376 9.66 29.68 7.95
CA THR A 376 8.83 28.52 7.54
C THR A 376 7.86 28.92 6.42
N THR A 377 7.18 30.06 6.58
CA THR A 377 6.22 30.58 5.59
C THR A 377 6.93 30.99 4.31
N LEU A 378 8.08 31.67 4.42
CA LEU A 378 8.91 32.05 3.27
C LEU A 378 9.36 30.81 2.50
N THR A 379 9.92 29.82 3.20
CA THR A 379 10.38 28.56 2.60
C THR A 379 9.23 27.84 1.88
N THR A 380 8.08 27.69 2.55
CA THR A 380 6.91 27.03 1.98
C THR A 380 6.41 27.79 0.73
N SER A 381 6.32 29.12 0.80
CA SER A 381 5.86 29.96 -0.31
C SER A 381 6.76 29.85 -1.53
N ILE A 382 8.09 29.86 -1.33
CA ILE A 382 9.05 29.70 -2.43
C ILE A 382 8.95 28.29 -3.04
N LEU A 383 8.79 27.24 -2.23
CA LEU A 383 8.60 25.88 -2.74
C LEU A 383 7.29 25.72 -3.50
N VAL A 384 6.20 26.34 -3.05
CA VAL A 384 4.93 26.39 -3.79
C VAL A 384 5.11 27.12 -5.12
N PHE A 385 5.80 28.27 -5.13
CA PHE A 385 6.10 28.99 -6.37
C PHE A 385 6.97 28.15 -7.32
N ALA A 386 7.98 27.44 -6.82
CA ALA A 386 8.79 26.51 -7.61
C ALA A 386 7.94 25.38 -8.19
N TRP A 387 7.05 24.78 -7.39
CA TRP A 387 6.10 23.76 -7.83
C TRP A 387 5.15 24.25 -8.92
N MET A 388 4.60 25.46 -8.77
CA MET A 388 3.73 26.07 -9.78
C MET A 388 4.45 26.31 -11.11
N ASN A 389 5.73 26.69 -11.08
CA ASN A 389 6.53 26.82 -12.29
C ASN A 389 6.82 25.46 -12.93
N LEU A 390 7.14 24.43 -12.13
CA LEU A 390 7.30 23.06 -12.63
C LEU A 390 6.01 22.55 -13.29
N ALA A 391 4.86 22.77 -12.64
CA ALA A 391 3.55 22.40 -13.16
C ALA A 391 3.22 23.16 -14.45
N GLY A 392 3.66 24.42 -14.59
CA GLY A 392 3.47 25.21 -15.79
C GLY A 392 4.33 24.78 -16.99
N VAL A 393 5.36 23.95 -16.79
CA VAL A 393 6.14 23.32 -17.88
C VAL A 393 5.36 22.17 -18.51
N THR A 394 4.48 21.52 -17.75
CA THR A 394 3.74 20.36 -18.25
C THR A 394 2.83 20.73 -19.43
N GLY A 395 2.77 19.86 -20.43
CA GLY A 395 2.00 20.10 -21.65
C GLY A 395 2.68 21.01 -22.68
N GLN A 396 3.94 21.38 -22.45
CA GLN A 396 4.77 22.07 -23.43
C GLN A 396 6.02 21.26 -23.74
N GLU A 397 6.52 21.42 -24.97
CA GLU A 397 7.84 20.89 -25.31
C GLU A 397 8.91 21.61 -24.50
N PHE A 398 9.92 20.89 -24.01
CA PHE A 398 11.00 21.48 -23.21
C PHE A 398 11.83 22.52 -23.97
N THR A 399 11.81 22.46 -25.30
CA THR A 399 12.46 23.41 -26.21
C THR A 399 11.68 24.71 -26.36
N SER A 400 10.41 24.76 -25.95
CA SER A 400 9.58 25.95 -26.09
C SER A 400 10.10 27.11 -25.23
N PRO A 401 10.06 28.37 -25.72
CA PRO A 401 10.53 29.52 -24.95
C PRO A 401 9.81 29.70 -23.60
N LEU A 402 8.54 29.32 -23.53
CA LEU A 402 7.74 29.42 -22.33
C LEU A 402 8.15 28.33 -21.30
N ALA A 403 8.38 27.08 -21.72
CA ALA A 403 8.94 26.05 -20.84
C ALA A 403 10.32 26.45 -20.30
N GLN A 404 11.21 26.96 -21.16
CA GLN A 404 12.53 27.43 -20.74
C GLN A 404 12.44 28.58 -19.72
N THR A 405 11.53 29.54 -19.94
CA THR A 405 11.30 30.64 -18.99
C THR A 405 10.82 30.11 -17.64
N ARG A 406 9.91 29.13 -17.62
CA ARG A 406 9.42 28.50 -16.37
C ARG A 406 10.52 27.74 -15.65
N LEU A 407 11.37 27.02 -16.37
CA LEU A 407 12.52 26.31 -15.80
C LEU A 407 13.56 27.30 -15.21
N LEU A 408 13.80 28.42 -15.90
CA LEU A 408 14.64 29.50 -15.38
C LEU A 408 14.05 30.13 -14.10
N LEU A 409 12.74 30.38 -14.06
CA LEU A 409 12.05 30.87 -12.87
C LEU A 409 12.10 29.86 -11.71
N LEU A 410 11.98 28.56 -12.00
CA LEU A 410 12.15 27.50 -11.00
C LEU A 410 13.57 27.51 -10.42
N LEU A 411 14.59 27.56 -11.28
CA LEU A 411 15.99 27.62 -10.84
C LEU A 411 16.26 28.90 -10.04
N GLY A 412 15.74 30.05 -10.51
CA GLY A 412 15.81 31.33 -9.80
C GLY A 412 15.12 31.27 -8.42
N ALA A 413 13.98 30.60 -8.30
CA ALA A 413 13.29 30.41 -7.02
C ALA A 413 14.09 29.55 -6.04
N LEU A 414 14.72 28.47 -6.50
CA LEU A 414 15.56 27.62 -5.65
C LEU A 414 16.84 28.34 -5.21
N LEU A 415 17.45 29.12 -6.10
CA LEU A 415 18.58 30.00 -5.76
C LEU A 415 18.18 31.06 -4.74
N LEU A 416 17.02 31.70 -4.94
CA LEU A 416 16.48 32.68 -4.01
C LEU A 416 16.23 32.04 -2.64
N LEU A 417 15.68 30.82 -2.58
CA LEU A 417 15.49 30.11 -1.33
C LEU A 417 16.82 29.90 -0.59
N GLY A 418 17.84 29.41 -1.30
CA GLY A 418 19.18 29.21 -0.72
C GLY A 418 19.80 30.52 -0.22
N LEU A 419 19.68 31.60 -1.00
CA LEU A 419 20.16 32.93 -0.62
C LEU A 419 19.40 33.46 0.60
N SER A 420 18.06 33.39 0.61
CA SER A 420 17.22 33.84 1.71
C SER A 420 17.56 33.10 3.01
N LEU A 421 17.71 31.77 2.96
CA LEU A 421 18.09 30.98 4.14
C LEU A 421 19.50 31.33 4.63
N THR A 422 20.44 31.60 3.73
CA THR A 422 21.79 32.02 4.09
C THR A 422 21.79 33.40 4.74
N LEU A 423 21.04 34.36 4.19
CA LEU A 423 20.88 35.70 4.76
C LEU A 423 20.21 35.66 6.13
N VAL A 424 19.19 34.84 6.31
CA VAL A 424 18.55 34.63 7.62
C VAL A 424 19.54 34.02 8.61
N GLY A 425 20.32 33.03 8.18
CA GLY A 425 21.33 32.38 9.00
C GLY A 425 22.44 33.32 9.47
N MET A 426 22.87 34.24 8.60
CA MET A 426 23.87 35.27 8.92
C MET A 426 23.28 36.44 9.73
N GLY A 427 22.04 36.85 9.43
CA GLY A 427 21.42 38.05 9.99
C GLY A 427 20.79 37.85 11.37
N TRP A 428 20.24 36.66 11.64
CA TRP A 428 19.55 36.36 12.90
C TRP A 428 20.15 35.14 13.60
N SER A 429 19.93 33.94 13.07
CA SER A 429 20.51 32.72 13.63
C SER A 429 20.47 31.57 12.63
N LEU A 430 21.54 30.76 12.65
CA LEU A 430 21.63 29.56 11.82
C LEU A 430 20.58 28.51 12.21
N ASP A 431 20.21 28.44 13.49
CA ASP A 431 19.20 27.50 13.98
C ASP A 431 17.80 27.86 13.49
N THR A 432 17.43 29.15 13.49
CA THR A 432 16.17 29.63 12.92
C THR A 432 16.11 29.34 11.42
N ALA A 433 17.20 29.60 10.67
CA ALA A 433 17.27 29.30 9.24
C ALA A 433 17.09 27.80 8.96
N ARG A 434 17.81 26.94 9.70
CA ARG A 434 17.74 25.49 9.53
C ARG A 434 16.38 24.91 9.93
N GLN A 435 15.84 25.29 11.09
CA GLN A 435 14.53 24.80 11.53
C GLN A 435 13.40 25.32 10.63
N GLY A 436 13.46 26.59 10.22
CA GLY A 436 12.50 27.16 9.29
C GLY A 436 12.55 26.49 7.90
N ALA A 437 13.75 26.16 7.41
CA ALA A 437 13.91 25.39 6.18
C ALA A 437 13.28 23.99 6.32
N VAL A 438 13.57 23.27 7.40
CA VAL A 438 13.04 21.93 7.63
C VAL A 438 11.52 21.93 7.76
N TRP A 439 10.95 22.81 8.61
CA TRP A 439 9.50 22.88 8.79
C TRP A 439 8.79 23.38 7.53
N GLY A 440 9.38 24.33 6.79
CA GLY A 440 8.81 24.81 5.53
C GLY A 440 8.82 23.73 4.44
N SER A 441 9.93 23.01 4.29
CA SER A 441 10.00 21.85 3.39
C SER A 441 9.08 20.72 3.83
N ALA A 442 8.99 20.42 5.14
CA ALA A 442 8.10 19.40 5.65
C ALA A 442 6.61 19.77 5.44
N LEU A 443 6.23 21.04 5.57
CA LEU A 443 4.86 21.47 5.29
C LEU A 443 4.50 21.29 3.81
N PHE A 444 5.39 21.74 2.91
CA PHE A 444 5.22 21.56 1.47
C PHE A 444 5.15 20.08 1.08
N LEU A 445 6.11 19.27 1.56
CA LEU A 445 6.19 17.84 1.24
C LEU A 445 5.04 17.04 1.87
N ALA A 446 4.49 17.48 3.01
CA ALA A 446 3.31 16.86 3.61
C ALA A 446 2.08 17.10 2.73
N ALA A 447 1.88 18.32 2.22
CA ALA A 447 0.83 18.61 1.25
C ALA A 447 0.99 17.81 -0.04
N PHE A 448 2.22 17.69 -0.56
CA PHE A 448 2.54 16.83 -1.70
C PHE A 448 2.19 15.36 -1.43
N THR A 449 2.59 14.83 -0.27
CA THR A 449 2.34 13.43 0.12
C THR A 449 0.84 13.16 0.25
N LEU A 450 0.08 14.08 0.86
CA LEU A 450 -1.39 13.99 0.93
C LEU A 450 -2.04 14.02 -0.46
N GLY A 451 -1.55 14.88 -1.35
CA GLY A 451 -1.97 14.91 -2.75
C GLY A 451 -1.71 13.57 -3.46
N ALA A 452 -0.52 13.00 -3.28
CA ALA A 452 -0.16 11.69 -3.84
C ALA A 452 -1.00 10.55 -3.22
N ALA A 453 -1.26 10.60 -1.91
CA ALA A 453 -2.05 9.59 -1.19
C ALA A 453 -3.50 9.54 -1.66
N THR A 454 -4.13 10.69 -1.87
CA THR A 454 -5.52 10.76 -2.37
C THR A 454 -5.66 10.25 -3.81
N GLY A 455 -4.65 10.46 -4.65
CA GLY A 455 -4.57 9.89 -6.00
C GLY A 455 -4.40 8.38 -5.97
N ALA A 456 -3.36 7.89 -5.27
CA ALA A 456 -3.05 6.48 -5.13
C ALA A 456 -4.19 5.67 -4.47
N ALA A 457 -5.00 6.30 -3.62
CA ALA A 457 -6.18 5.71 -2.99
C ALA A 457 -7.42 5.64 -3.90
N GLY A 458 -7.38 6.20 -5.12
CA GLY A 458 -8.56 6.29 -5.99
C GLY A 458 -9.66 7.23 -5.47
N LEU A 459 -9.31 8.19 -4.60
CA LEU A 459 -10.27 9.16 -4.04
C LEU A 459 -10.38 10.43 -4.90
N ARG A 460 -9.44 10.66 -5.82
CA ARG A 460 -9.40 11.82 -6.71
C ARG A 460 -10.36 11.62 -7.90
N ARG A 461 -11.05 12.70 -8.31
CA ARG A 461 -11.87 12.75 -9.53
C ARG A 461 -11.40 13.91 -10.44
N PRO A 462 -11.18 13.68 -11.75
CA PRO A 462 -11.21 12.39 -12.46
C PRO A 462 -10.13 11.41 -11.95
N LEU A 463 -10.32 10.13 -12.24
CA LEU A 463 -9.34 9.07 -11.91
C LEU A 463 -8.01 9.37 -12.59
N THR A 464 -6.93 9.08 -11.88
CA THR A 464 -5.56 9.36 -12.31
C THR A 464 -4.81 8.07 -12.61
N ALA A 465 -3.81 8.14 -13.49
CA ALA A 465 -2.93 7.03 -13.80
C ALA A 465 -1.93 6.83 -12.64
N GLU A 466 -2.07 5.76 -11.87
CA GLU A 466 -1.27 5.49 -10.68
C GLU A 466 -0.44 4.19 -10.84
N LEU A 467 0.83 4.22 -10.42
CA LEU A 467 1.74 3.06 -10.48
C LEU A 467 1.50 2.02 -9.38
N TRP A 468 0.67 2.33 -8.37
CA TRP A 468 0.38 1.42 -7.26
C TRP A 468 -0.68 0.36 -7.58
N SER A 469 -1.17 0.31 -8.82
CA SER A 469 -2.03 -0.77 -9.30
C SER A 469 -1.16 -2.01 -9.58
N PRO A 470 -1.29 -3.11 -8.83
CA PRO A 470 -0.51 -4.31 -9.09
C PRO A 470 -0.99 -4.97 -10.38
N ALA A 471 -0.04 -5.41 -11.18
CA ALA A 471 -0.29 -6.24 -12.33
C ALA A 471 -0.87 -7.60 -11.89
N PRO A 472 -1.83 -8.17 -12.64
CA PRO A 472 -2.25 -9.55 -12.47
C PRO A 472 -1.06 -10.53 -12.55
N PRO A 473 -1.17 -11.75 -11.99
CA PRO A 473 -0.11 -12.78 -12.11
C PRO A 473 0.16 -13.22 -13.55
N TRP A 474 -0.73 -12.84 -14.48
CA TRP A 474 -0.74 -13.23 -15.87
C TRP A 474 -0.06 -12.14 -16.72
N PRO A 475 1.09 -12.45 -17.37
CA PRO A 475 1.90 -11.46 -18.08
C PRO A 475 1.19 -10.83 -19.30
N ASP A 476 0.11 -11.44 -19.78
CA ASP A 476 -0.75 -10.92 -20.85
C ASP A 476 -1.73 -9.84 -20.38
N ARG A 477 -1.97 -9.68 -19.06
CA ARG A 477 -3.04 -8.81 -18.51
C ARG A 477 -2.52 -7.62 -17.69
N GLN A 478 -1.28 -7.20 -17.93
CA GLN A 478 -0.63 -6.10 -17.21
C GLN A 478 -1.41 -4.78 -17.31
N ASP A 479 -1.46 -4.01 -16.21
CA ASP A 479 -1.86 -2.59 -16.16
C ASP A 479 -3.23 -2.21 -16.71
N ARG A 480 -4.20 -3.13 -16.70
CA ARG A 480 -5.56 -2.84 -17.17
C ARG A 480 -6.48 -2.43 -16.02
N GLN A 481 -6.87 -1.16 -15.99
CA GLN A 481 -7.90 -0.68 -15.07
C GLN A 481 -9.28 -0.82 -15.71
N THR A 482 -10.23 -1.37 -14.98
CA THR A 482 -11.64 -1.47 -15.39
C THR A 482 -12.29 -0.08 -15.35
N ALA A 483 -12.74 0.41 -16.49
CA ALA A 483 -13.20 1.80 -16.62
C ALA A 483 -14.72 1.95 -16.50
N GLN A 484 -15.50 1.39 -17.45
CA GLN A 484 -16.95 1.62 -17.55
C GLN A 484 -17.81 0.45 -17.05
N ALA A 485 -17.31 -0.33 -16.07
CA ALA A 485 -18.06 -1.47 -15.53
C ALA A 485 -19.42 -1.07 -14.93
N ASP A 486 -19.49 0.03 -14.20
CA ASP A 486 -20.76 0.55 -13.65
C ASP A 486 -21.79 0.91 -14.73
N LEU A 487 -21.33 1.40 -15.89
CA LEU A 487 -22.22 1.74 -17.00
C LEU A 487 -22.74 0.47 -17.68
N LEU A 488 -21.87 -0.51 -17.90
CA LEU A 488 -22.28 -1.81 -18.43
C LEU A 488 -23.32 -2.48 -17.51
N GLN A 489 -23.06 -2.50 -16.21
CA GLN A 489 -23.98 -3.08 -15.22
C GLN A 489 -25.33 -2.37 -15.24
N LYS A 490 -25.36 -1.03 -15.23
CA LYS A 490 -26.61 -0.27 -15.32
C LYS A 490 -27.38 -0.56 -16.60
N THR A 491 -26.71 -0.71 -17.75
CA THR A 491 -27.38 -1.06 -19.00
C THR A 491 -27.97 -2.47 -18.94
N LEU A 492 -27.23 -3.44 -18.39
CA LEU A 492 -27.72 -4.80 -18.18
C LEU A 492 -28.95 -4.84 -17.26
N ASP A 493 -28.85 -4.17 -16.10
CA ASP A 493 -29.93 -4.09 -15.10
C ASP A 493 -31.20 -3.51 -15.71
N ASN A 494 -31.09 -2.38 -16.42
CA ASN A 494 -32.22 -1.74 -17.10
C ASN A 494 -32.86 -2.65 -18.15
N LEU A 495 -32.05 -3.32 -18.98
CA LEU A 495 -32.56 -4.24 -20.01
C LEU A 495 -33.30 -5.42 -19.39
N SER A 496 -32.78 -5.97 -18.28
CA SER A 496 -33.41 -7.06 -17.55
C SER A 496 -34.70 -6.63 -16.86
N GLU A 497 -34.67 -5.50 -16.15
CA GLU A 497 -35.83 -4.96 -15.44
C GLU A 497 -36.98 -4.66 -16.40
N TRP A 498 -36.71 -4.02 -17.54
CA TRP A 498 -37.76 -3.68 -18.51
C TRP A 498 -38.40 -4.89 -19.18
N ASN A 499 -37.68 -6.01 -19.31
CA ASN A 499 -38.17 -7.20 -20.02
C ASN A 499 -38.75 -8.28 -19.10
N LYS A 500 -38.26 -8.38 -17.86
CA LYS A 500 -38.60 -9.46 -16.92
C LYS A 500 -39.11 -8.96 -15.56
N GLY A 501 -39.11 -7.65 -15.32
CA GLY A 501 -39.56 -7.04 -14.06
C GLY A 501 -38.58 -7.23 -12.88
N HIS A 502 -37.43 -7.87 -13.12
CA HIS A 502 -36.38 -8.10 -12.14
C HIS A 502 -35.00 -7.91 -12.77
N ILE A 503 -34.10 -7.29 -12.01
CA ILE A 503 -32.67 -7.23 -12.34
C ILE A 503 -32.08 -8.64 -12.40
N GLU A 504 -31.04 -8.83 -13.21
CA GLU A 504 -30.23 -10.08 -13.26
C GLU A 504 -30.94 -11.36 -13.73
N SER A 505 -32.10 -11.24 -14.40
CA SER A 505 -32.93 -12.39 -14.80
C SER A 505 -32.82 -12.78 -16.28
N LEU A 506 -32.24 -11.91 -17.12
CA LEU A 506 -31.95 -12.25 -18.51
C LEU A 506 -30.66 -13.08 -18.63
N PRO A 507 -30.65 -14.15 -19.45
CA PRO A 507 -29.43 -14.92 -19.66
C PRO A 507 -28.41 -14.12 -20.48
N VAL A 508 -27.16 -14.14 -20.02
CA VAL A 508 -26.04 -13.44 -20.67
C VAL A 508 -25.07 -14.46 -21.25
N MET A 509 -24.67 -14.26 -22.50
CA MET A 509 -23.64 -15.05 -23.15
C MET A 509 -22.37 -14.22 -23.30
N VAL A 510 -21.24 -14.71 -22.80
CA VAL A 510 -19.93 -14.04 -22.93
C VAL A 510 -19.11 -14.82 -23.94
N VAL A 511 -18.59 -14.12 -24.95
CA VAL A 511 -17.89 -14.74 -26.09
C VAL A 511 -16.52 -14.13 -26.24
N GLY A 512 -15.47 -14.93 -26.07
CA GLY A 512 -14.10 -14.50 -26.34
C GLY A 512 -13.57 -13.38 -25.43
N VAL A 513 -14.19 -13.13 -24.27
CA VAL A 513 -13.71 -12.19 -23.25
C VAL A 513 -13.30 -12.97 -22.00
N ASP A 514 -12.01 -13.05 -21.70
CA ASP A 514 -11.50 -13.61 -20.44
C ASP A 514 -11.11 -12.49 -19.47
N SER A 515 -12.08 -12.05 -18.68
CA SER A 515 -11.91 -11.01 -17.65
C SER A 515 -12.48 -11.49 -16.31
N PRO A 516 -11.64 -11.71 -15.28
CA PRO A 516 -12.09 -11.94 -13.91
C PRO A 516 -13.02 -10.83 -13.40
N ALA A 517 -12.76 -9.56 -13.75
CA ALA A 517 -13.63 -8.45 -13.39
C ALA A 517 -15.02 -8.56 -14.02
N LEU A 518 -15.12 -9.03 -15.27
CA LEU A 518 -16.41 -9.24 -15.92
C LEU A 518 -17.18 -10.39 -15.27
N ARG A 519 -16.48 -11.49 -14.94
CA ARG A 519 -17.04 -12.62 -14.17
C ARG A 519 -17.53 -12.18 -12.80
N TRP A 520 -16.80 -11.29 -12.14
CA TRP A 520 -17.20 -10.71 -10.87
C TRP A 520 -18.43 -9.79 -11.00
N LEU A 521 -18.48 -8.96 -12.06
CA LEU A 521 -19.62 -8.09 -12.33
C LEU A 521 -20.89 -8.91 -12.57
N LEU A 522 -20.78 -10.00 -13.33
CA LEU A 522 -21.89 -10.88 -13.70
C LEU A 522 -22.09 -12.04 -12.72
N ARG A 523 -21.49 -12.01 -11.52
CA ARG A 523 -21.47 -13.14 -10.57
C ARG A 523 -22.86 -13.65 -10.16
N ASP A 524 -23.86 -12.77 -10.20
CA ASP A 524 -25.24 -13.06 -9.79
C ASP A 524 -26.16 -13.35 -11.01
N TRP A 525 -25.63 -13.23 -12.23
CA TRP A 525 -26.34 -13.50 -13.50
C TRP A 525 -26.21 -14.96 -13.95
N GLU A 526 -27.17 -15.43 -14.76
CA GLU A 526 -27.04 -16.70 -15.48
C GLU A 526 -26.14 -16.50 -16.71
N VAL A 527 -24.83 -16.73 -16.53
CA VAL A 527 -23.81 -16.54 -17.57
C VAL A 527 -23.43 -17.85 -18.23
N LYS A 528 -23.37 -17.86 -19.57
CA LYS A 528 -22.75 -18.93 -20.36
C LYS A 528 -21.54 -18.38 -21.10
N GLU A 529 -20.35 -18.86 -20.76
CA GLU A 529 -19.10 -18.52 -21.45
C GLU A 529 -18.85 -19.52 -22.59
N THR A 530 -18.71 -19.02 -23.82
CA THR A 530 -18.41 -19.86 -24.98
C THR A 530 -17.27 -19.27 -25.81
N GLY A 531 -16.43 -20.13 -26.39
CA GLY A 531 -15.35 -19.70 -27.28
C GLY A 531 -15.84 -19.28 -28.67
N ALA A 532 -17.04 -19.72 -29.07
CA ALA A 532 -17.64 -19.42 -30.36
C ALA A 532 -19.17 -19.40 -30.26
N LEU A 533 -19.79 -18.61 -31.14
CA LEU A 533 -21.24 -18.54 -31.29
C LEU A 533 -21.71 -19.49 -32.38
N SER A 534 -22.73 -20.30 -32.10
CA SER A 534 -23.41 -21.07 -33.14
C SER A 534 -24.44 -20.17 -33.84
N PRO A 535 -24.53 -20.17 -35.19
CA PRO A 535 -25.55 -19.38 -35.91
C PRO A 535 -27.00 -19.75 -35.56
N ALA A 536 -27.22 -20.93 -34.98
CA ALA A 536 -28.53 -21.39 -34.53
C ALA A 536 -28.92 -20.85 -33.14
N ASP A 537 -27.96 -20.31 -32.38
CA ASP A 537 -28.23 -19.77 -31.05
C ASP A 537 -28.88 -18.39 -31.15
N SER A 538 -29.86 -18.15 -30.28
CA SER A 538 -30.40 -16.81 -30.05
C SER A 538 -30.34 -16.53 -28.55
N PRO A 539 -29.19 -16.06 -28.03
CA PRO A 539 -29.07 -15.55 -26.65
C PRO A 539 -29.76 -14.18 -26.50
N ALA A 540 -30.25 -13.85 -25.31
CA ALA A 540 -30.92 -12.56 -25.08
C ALA A 540 -29.91 -11.40 -25.13
N LEU A 541 -28.80 -11.58 -24.41
CA LEU A 541 -27.70 -10.64 -24.30
C LEU A 541 -26.39 -11.34 -24.65
N VAL A 542 -25.52 -10.68 -25.41
CA VAL A 542 -24.18 -11.17 -25.77
C VAL A 542 -23.15 -10.10 -25.46
N ILE A 543 -22.07 -10.46 -24.77
CA ILE A 543 -20.91 -9.60 -24.56
C ILE A 543 -19.76 -10.18 -25.36
N ALA A 544 -19.19 -9.37 -26.26
CA ALA A 544 -18.08 -9.75 -27.12
C ALA A 544 -17.06 -8.61 -27.24
N PRO A 545 -15.78 -8.91 -27.57
CA PRO A 545 -14.81 -7.89 -27.93
C PRO A 545 -15.28 -7.04 -29.11
N GLN A 546 -14.84 -5.78 -29.16
CA GLN A 546 -15.06 -4.94 -30.32
C GLN A 546 -14.44 -5.57 -31.59
N GLY A 547 -15.20 -5.62 -32.69
CA GLY A 547 -14.76 -6.20 -33.96
C GLY A 547 -15.22 -7.64 -34.22
N VAL A 548 -15.89 -8.29 -33.27
CA VAL A 548 -16.53 -9.60 -33.49
C VAL A 548 -17.88 -9.42 -34.19
N GLU A 549 -18.05 -10.06 -35.36
CA GLU A 549 -19.33 -10.10 -36.07
C GLU A 549 -20.24 -11.20 -35.49
N LEU A 550 -21.43 -10.80 -35.04
CA LEU A 550 -22.45 -11.73 -34.56
C LEU A 550 -23.23 -12.31 -35.74
N ASN A 551 -22.75 -13.43 -36.30
CA ASN A 551 -23.49 -14.20 -37.32
C ASN A 551 -24.61 -15.05 -36.69
N LEU A 552 -25.56 -14.40 -36.01
CA LEU A 552 -26.68 -15.02 -35.30
C LEU A 552 -27.99 -14.92 -36.09
N SER A 553 -28.94 -15.83 -35.84
CA SER A 553 -30.21 -15.89 -36.55
C SER A 553 -31.17 -14.71 -36.27
N ALA A 554 -30.92 -13.93 -35.21
CA ALA A 554 -31.72 -12.78 -34.80
C ALA A 554 -30.97 -11.46 -35.00
N ALA A 555 -31.70 -10.36 -35.12
CA ALA A 555 -31.11 -9.03 -35.18
C ALA A 555 -30.76 -8.50 -33.78
N TYR A 556 -29.59 -7.87 -33.64
CA TYR A 556 -29.06 -7.33 -32.39
C TYR A 556 -28.70 -5.85 -32.53
N ARG A 557 -28.76 -5.12 -31.42
CA ARG A 557 -28.22 -3.76 -31.25
C ARG A 557 -27.08 -3.78 -30.24
N GLY A 558 -25.97 -3.16 -30.62
CA GLY A 558 -24.75 -3.09 -29.80
C GLY A 558 -24.58 -1.73 -29.14
N GLN A 559 -24.09 -1.71 -27.90
CA GLN A 559 -23.52 -0.54 -27.25
C GLN A 559 -22.07 -0.86 -26.86
N ASP A 560 -21.14 0.03 -27.22
CA ASP A 560 -19.73 -0.09 -26.84
C ASP A 560 -19.46 0.47 -25.45
N PHE A 561 -18.57 -0.20 -24.72
CA PHE A 561 -18.09 0.21 -23.42
C PHE A 561 -16.58 0.07 -23.38
N VAL A 562 -15.89 1.11 -22.91
CA VAL A 562 -14.46 1.03 -22.61
C VAL A 562 -14.29 0.15 -21.39
N TRP A 563 -13.82 -1.07 -21.61
CA TRP A 563 -13.63 -2.05 -20.54
C TRP A 563 -12.32 -1.81 -19.83
N TYR A 564 -11.21 -1.77 -20.57
CA TYR A 564 -9.88 -1.54 -20.02
C TYR A 564 -9.32 -0.19 -20.43
N GLN A 565 -8.62 0.43 -19.48
CA GLN A 565 -7.73 1.58 -19.69
C GLN A 565 -6.34 1.22 -19.17
N SER A 566 -5.34 1.31 -20.04
CA SER A 566 -3.94 1.08 -19.67
C SER A 566 -3.09 2.32 -20.02
N PRO A 567 -2.35 2.91 -19.05
CA PRO A 567 -1.43 3.99 -19.35
C PRO A 567 -0.25 3.49 -20.21
N ASN A 568 0.14 4.26 -21.23
CA ASN A 568 1.31 3.92 -22.05
C ASN A 568 2.60 4.35 -21.36
N TRP A 569 3.12 3.52 -20.44
CA TRP A 569 4.36 3.80 -19.70
C TRP A 569 5.62 3.64 -20.55
N ASP A 570 5.60 2.70 -21.50
CA ASP A 570 6.78 2.19 -22.19
C ASP A 570 7.28 3.11 -23.30
N GLU A 571 6.36 3.79 -23.96
CA GLU A 571 6.63 4.71 -25.08
C GLU A 571 6.57 6.19 -24.65
N ALA A 572 6.37 6.43 -23.35
CA ALA A 572 6.17 7.76 -22.82
C ALA A 572 7.42 8.66 -22.96
N ARG A 573 7.21 9.87 -23.47
CA ARG A 573 8.24 10.90 -23.59
C ARG A 573 8.58 11.49 -22.21
N PRO A 574 9.79 12.07 -22.02
CA PRO A 574 10.16 12.73 -20.77
C PRO A 574 9.18 13.83 -20.31
N GLU A 575 8.57 14.54 -21.27
CA GLU A 575 7.56 15.58 -21.01
C GLU A 575 6.25 15.00 -20.47
N GLU A 576 5.87 13.82 -20.94
CA GLU A 576 4.70 13.07 -20.47
C GLU A 576 4.96 12.49 -19.08
N TRP A 577 6.18 12.03 -18.80
CA TRP A 577 6.60 11.65 -17.44
C TRP A 577 6.54 12.83 -16.46
N LEU A 578 6.93 14.05 -16.90
CA LEU A 578 6.78 15.24 -16.07
C LEU A 578 5.30 15.58 -15.83
N ARG A 579 4.47 15.49 -16.87
CA ARG A 579 3.01 15.67 -16.75
C ARG A 579 2.41 14.63 -15.79
N TRP A 580 2.85 13.38 -15.86
CA TRP A 580 2.44 12.33 -14.93
C TRP A 580 2.90 12.61 -13.50
N PHE A 581 4.13 13.06 -13.30
CA PHE A 581 4.63 13.38 -11.97
C PHE A 581 3.82 14.49 -11.27
N VAL A 582 3.37 15.50 -12.02
CA VAL A 582 2.60 16.64 -11.49
C VAL A 582 1.10 16.32 -11.41
N TYR A 583 0.50 15.88 -12.52
CA TYR A 583 -0.95 15.75 -12.68
C TYR A 583 -1.46 14.31 -12.67
N ARG A 584 -0.56 13.31 -12.64
CA ARG A 584 -0.90 11.88 -12.73
C ARG A 584 -1.71 11.54 -13.98
N GLN A 585 -1.39 12.21 -15.08
CA GLN A 585 -2.01 12.00 -16.38
C GLN A 585 -0.97 11.41 -17.34
N MET A 586 -1.33 10.28 -17.94
CA MET A 586 -0.61 9.67 -19.05
C MET A 586 -1.56 9.44 -20.23
N PRO A 587 -1.06 9.41 -21.47
CA PRO A 587 -1.80 8.84 -22.59
C PRO A 587 -2.23 7.41 -22.26
N GLN A 588 -3.49 7.08 -22.51
CA GLN A 588 -4.06 5.77 -22.21
C GLN A 588 -4.46 5.07 -23.51
N GLN A 589 -4.25 3.76 -23.54
CA GLN A 589 -4.85 2.86 -24.52
C GLN A 589 -6.14 2.29 -23.93
N THR A 590 -7.16 2.16 -24.78
CA THR A 590 -8.49 1.69 -24.39
C THR A 590 -8.86 0.43 -25.14
N GLU A 591 -9.29 -0.59 -24.42
CA GLU A 591 -9.89 -1.78 -25.02
C GLU A 591 -11.40 -1.78 -24.72
N SER A 592 -12.21 -1.91 -25.77
CA SER A 592 -13.66 -1.85 -25.65
C SER A 592 -14.30 -3.22 -25.85
N ILE A 593 -15.39 -3.44 -25.11
CA ILE A 593 -16.31 -4.56 -25.33
C ILE A 593 -17.65 -4.01 -25.81
N VAL A 594 -18.42 -4.85 -26.50
CA VAL A 594 -19.75 -4.49 -26.99
C VAL A 594 -20.77 -5.38 -26.32
N LEU A 595 -21.78 -4.75 -25.70
CA LEU A 595 -22.99 -5.42 -25.25
C LEU A 595 -24.00 -5.42 -26.39
N TRP A 596 -24.34 -6.60 -26.87
CA TRP A 596 -25.35 -6.82 -27.88
C TRP A 596 -26.64 -7.33 -27.25
N ALA A 597 -27.73 -6.61 -27.45
CA ALA A 597 -29.06 -7.00 -27.02
C ALA A 597 -29.93 -7.31 -28.23
N ARG A 598 -30.73 -8.37 -28.14
CA ARG A 598 -31.63 -8.75 -29.23
C ARG A 598 -32.69 -7.66 -29.45
N ASN A 599 -33.03 -7.37 -30.70
CA ASN A 599 -33.94 -6.28 -31.06
C ASN A 599 -35.31 -6.35 -30.39
N ASN A 600 -35.83 -7.56 -30.15
CA ASN A 600 -37.13 -7.76 -29.50
C ASN A 600 -37.16 -7.38 -28.01
N LEU A 601 -36.00 -7.08 -27.40
CA LEU A 601 -35.91 -6.58 -26.03
C LEU A 601 -36.13 -5.07 -25.94
N PHE A 602 -36.18 -4.37 -27.08
CA PHE A 602 -36.47 -2.95 -27.16
C PHE A 602 -37.92 -2.73 -27.57
N PHE A 603 -38.57 -1.76 -26.94
CA PHE A 603 -39.88 -1.31 -27.38
C PHE A 603 -39.75 -0.69 -28.78
N GLU A 604 -40.44 -1.28 -29.76
CA GLU A 604 -40.58 -0.65 -31.07
C GLU A 604 -41.45 0.60 -30.92
N SER A 605 -40.89 1.77 -31.22
CA SER A 605 -41.63 3.01 -31.39
C SER A 605 -42.46 2.92 -32.68
N GLY A 606 -43.55 2.14 -32.67
CA GLY A 606 -44.28 1.94 -33.92
C GLY A 606 -45.46 0.97 -33.94
N VAL A 607 -46.12 0.64 -32.82
CA VAL A 607 -47.52 0.15 -32.89
C VAL A 607 -48.28 0.65 -31.67
N THR A 608 -48.97 1.79 -31.83
CA THR A 608 -50.14 2.10 -31.00
C THR A 608 -51.28 1.18 -31.42
N PRO A 609 -52.06 0.62 -30.49
CA PRO A 609 -53.15 -0.32 -30.78
C PRO A 609 -54.27 0.28 -31.64
#